data_AF-A0A9X0W989-F1
#
_entry.id   AF-A0A9X0W989-F1
#
_cell.length_a   1.000
_cell.length_b   1.000
_cell.length_c   1.000
_cell.angle_alpha   90.00
_cell.angle_beta   90.00
_cell.angle_gamma   90.00
#
_symmetry.space_group_name_H-M   'P 1'
#
loop_
_entity.id
_entity.type
_entity.pdbx_description
1 polymer ?
#
loop_
_entity_poly.entity_id
_entity_poly.type
_entity_poly.pdbx_seq_one_letter_code
_entity_poly.pdbx_strand_id
1 'polypeptide(L)' 'MYKIWLLVQPSMALIGMASFLTVLALAIHLILLSTNDFNWLEDGIPAVSAQAPAVQVVPQQS' A
#
# COMPACT_ATOMS: atom_id res chain seq x y z
N MET A 1 -21.47 16.00 30.60
CA MET A 1 -20.44 16.05 29.54
C MET A 1 -20.98 15.52 28.20
N TYR A 2 -22.14 16.01 27.74
CA TYR A 2 -22.71 15.66 26.42
C TYR A 2 -22.54 16.80 25.41
N LYS A 3 -22.15 18.00 25.88
CA LYS A 3 -22.02 19.22 25.07
C LYS A 3 -20.88 19.15 24.04
N ILE A 4 -19.90 18.25 24.22
CA ILE A 4 -18.86 17.97 23.21
C ILE A 4 -19.50 17.55 21.87
N TRP A 5 -20.62 16.83 21.91
CA TRP A 5 -21.36 16.38 20.72
C TRP A 5 -22.17 17.48 20.03
N LEU A 6 -22.31 18.67 20.63
CA LEU A 6 -22.95 19.82 19.99
C LEU A 6 -21.94 20.67 19.20
N LEU A 7 -20.65 20.60 19.53
CA LEU A 7 -19.58 21.29 18.81
C LEU A 7 -18.97 20.40 17.72
N VAL A 8 -18.86 19.09 18.00
CA VAL A 8 -18.34 18.11 17.07
C VAL A 8 -19.51 17.40 16.43
N GLN A 9 -19.74 17.63 15.13
CA GLN A 9 -20.76 16.90 14.39
C GLN A 9 -20.45 15.39 14.49
N PRO A 10 -21.39 14.56 15.01
CA PRO A 10 -21.12 13.16 15.39
C PRO A 10 -20.55 12.32 14.25
N SER A 11 -20.99 12.59 13.03
CA SER A 11 -20.48 11.94 11.81
C SER A 11 -19.01 12.26 11.55
N MET A 12 -18.59 13.52 11.72
CA MET A 12 -17.22 13.96 11.47
C MET A 12 -16.24 13.43 12.52
N ALA A 13 -16.68 13.25 13.77
CA ALA A 13 -15.86 12.58 14.79
C ALA A 13 -15.55 11.12 14.40
N LEU A 14 -16.57 10.38 13.95
CA LEU A 14 -16.41 8.99 13.50
C LEU A 14 -15.54 8.89 12.25
N ILE A 15 -15.74 9.79 11.28
CA ILE A 15 -14.92 9.86 10.06
C ILE A 15 -13.49 10.29 10.37
N GLY A 16 -13.28 11.26 11.27
CA GLY A 16 -11.96 11.69 11.71
C GLY A 16 -11.18 10.57 12.38
N MET A 17 -11.82 9.80 13.27
CA MET A 17 -11.21 8.64 13.90
C MET A 17 -10.91 7.53 12.89
N ALA A 18 -11.87 7.20 12.01
CA ALA A 18 -11.68 6.18 10.98
C ALA A 18 -10.57 6.56 10.00
N SER A 19 -10.60 7.79 9.47
CA SER A 19 -9.57 8.29 8.54
C SER A 19 -8.20 8.35 9.18
N PHE A 20 -8.08 8.82 10.43
CA PHE A 20 -6.81 8.83 11.16
C PHE A 20 -6.24 7.40 11.28
N LEU A 21 -7.06 6.44 11.72
CA LEU A 21 -6.64 5.05 11.86
C LEU A 21 -6.29 4.41 10.50
N THR A 22 -7.06 4.69 9.44
CA THR A 22 -6.77 4.20 8.09
C THR A 22 -5.47 4.77 7.54
N VAL A 23 -5.25 6.08 7.66
CA VAL A 23 -4.00 6.72 7.21
C VAL A 23 -2.81 6.19 8.00
N LEU A 24 -2.95 6.04 9.33
CA LEU A 24 -1.92 5.46 10.18
C LEU A 24 -1.59 4.01 9.78
N ALA A 25 -2.62 3.20 9.51
CA ALA A 25 -2.43 1.83 9.05
C ALA A 25 -1.69 1.79 7.71
N LEU A 26 -2.11 2.59 6.72
CA LEU A 26 -1.44 2.65 5.41
C LEU A 26 0.00 3.15 5.54
N ALA A 27 0.26 4.17 6.36
CA ALA A 27 1.62 4.67 6.58
C ALA A 27 2.54 3.56 7.10
N ILE A 28 2.09 2.78 8.09
CA ILE A 28 2.86 1.65 8.63
C ILE A 28 3.10 0.60 7.53
N HIS A 29 2.07 0.20 6.78
CA HIS A 29 2.22 -0.81 5.72
C HIS A 29 3.18 -0.34 4.63
N LEU A 30 3.10 0.92 4.21
CA LEU A 30 4.00 1.48 3.21
C LEU A 30 5.46 1.55 3.70
N ILE A 31 5.68 1.81 4.99
CA ILE A 31 7.04 1.76 5.59
C ILE A 31 7.59 0.33 5.60
N LEU A 32 6.77 -0.65 6.00
CA LEU A 32 7.17 -2.07 5.97
C LEU A 32 7.48 -2.51 4.54
N LEU A 33 6.60 -2.18 3.60
CA LEU A 33 6.76 -2.53 2.19
C LEU A 33 7.91 -1.79 1.51
N SER A 34 8.28 -0.59 1.99
CA SER A 34 9.45 0.14 1.48
C SER A 34 10.79 -0.46 1.95
N THR A 35 10.78 -1.32 2.96
CA THR A 35 12.00 -1.91 3.52
C THR A 35 12.30 -3.23 2.80
N ASN A 36 13.55 -3.42 2.34
CA ASN A 36 13.96 -4.57 1.53
C ASN A 36 13.62 -5.94 2.16
N ASP A 37 13.61 -6.03 3.50
CA ASP A 37 13.38 -7.29 4.22
C ASP A 37 11.90 -7.57 4.54
N PHE A 38 11.05 -6.53 4.54
CA PHE A 38 9.62 -6.64 4.87
C PHE A 38 8.72 -6.40 3.65
N ASN A 39 9.32 -6.19 2.47
CA ASN A 39 8.62 -6.02 1.21
C ASN A 39 8.13 -7.36 0.66
N TRP A 40 7.00 -7.83 1.15
CA TRP A 40 6.38 -9.09 0.69
C TRP A 40 5.91 -9.06 -0.77
N LEU A 41 5.95 -7.92 -1.47
CA LEU A 41 5.67 -7.84 -2.91
C LEU A 41 6.92 -8.03 -3.78
N GLU A 42 8.11 -7.77 -3.24
CA GLU A 42 9.40 -7.85 -3.97
C GLU A 42 10.29 -9.00 -3.50
N ASP A 43 10.04 -9.57 -2.31
CA ASP A 43 10.84 -10.63 -1.68
C ASP A 43 10.92 -11.95 -2.48
N GLY A 44 10.22 -12.09 -3.61
CA GLY A 44 10.50 -13.16 -4.57
C GLY A 44 10.38 -14.58 -4.01
N ILE A 45 9.57 -14.79 -2.97
CA ILE A 45 9.22 -16.12 -2.45
C ILE A 45 7.72 -16.34 -2.73
N PRO A 46 7.33 -17.00 -3.83
CA PRO A 46 8.12 -17.75 -4.81
C PRO A 46 8.70 -16.86 -5.91
N ALA A 47 9.81 -17.31 -6.49
CA ALA A 47 10.50 -16.67 -7.60
C ALA A 47 9.60 -16.65 -8.84
N VAL A 48 8.65 -15.73 -8.90
CA VAL A 48 7.94 -15.41 -10.14
C VAL A 48 8.81 -14.41 -10.87
N SER A 49 9.68 -14.99 -11.69
CA SER A 49 10.32 -14.39 -12.85
C SER A 49 9.69 -13.07 -13.32
N ALA A 50 10.19 -11.95 -12.81
CA ALA A 50 10.16 -10.68 -13.53
C ALA A 50 11.23 -10.73 -14.65
N GLN A 51 11.14 -11.73 -15.52
CA GLN A 51 11.95 -11.86 -16.71
C GLN A 51 11.07 -12.30 -17.87
N ALA A 52 10.50 -11.30 -18.52
CA ALA A 52 10.46 -11.29 -19.97
C ALA A 52 10.64 -9.83 -20.41
N PRO A 53 11.87 -9.28 -20.45
CA PRO A 53 12.12 -8.28 -21.47
C PRO A 53 11.84 -9.00 -22.79
N ALA A 54 10.83 -8.53 -23.52
CA ALA A 54 10.50 -9.06 -24.83
C ALA A 54 11.78 -9.05 -25.68
N VAL A 55 12.43 -10.21 -25.79
CA VAL A 55 13.48 -10.45 -26.77
C VAL A 55 12.78 -10.27 -28.10
N GLN A 56 13.01 -9.11 -28.73
CA GLN A 56 12.72 -8.90 -30.14
C GLN A 56 13.47 -10.00 -30.89
N VAL A 57 12.75 -11.05 -31.26
CA VAL A 57 13.24 -12.03 -32.22
C VAL A 57 13.21 -11.34 -33.57
N VAL A 58 14.29 -10.64 -33.90
CA VAL A 58 14.62 -10.26 -35.27
C VAL A 58 14.97 -11.57 -35.99
N PRO A 59 14.20 -12.03 -36.99
CA PRO A 59 14.56 -13.23 -37.72
C PRO A 59 15.77 -12.90 -38.61
N GLN A 60 16.95 -13.38 -38.23
CA GLN A 60 18.13 -13.37 -39.10
C GLN A 60 17.92 -14.42 -40.20
N GLN A 61 17.57 -13.91 -41.37
CA GLN A 61 17.48 -14.60 -42.65
C GLN A 61 18.89 -14.75 -43.24
N SER A 62 19.38 -15.99 -43.41
CA SER A 62 20.45 -16.35 -44.36
C SER A 62 20.48 -17.86 -44.58
#